data_AF-A0A382JYT0-F1
#
_entry.id   AF-A0A382JYT0-F1
#
_cell.length_a   1.000
_cell.length_b   1.000
_cell.length_c   1.000
_cell.angle_alpha   90.00
_cell.angle_beta   90.00
_cell.angle_gamma   90.00
#
_symmetry.space_group_name_H-M   'P 1'
#
loop_
_entity.id
_entity.type
_entity.pdbx_description
1 polymer ?
#
loop_
_entity_poly.entity_id
_entity_poly.type
_entity_poly.pdbx_seq_one_letter_code
_entity_poly.pdbx_strand_id
1 'polypeptide(L)' 'MEVEVRNNNVDKAMRILKKKMKKEGLFDLMKDKQYYQKPSFKRREKKKRRLVNIKKAEKLRSNFI' A
#
# COMPACT_ATOMS: atom_id res chain seq x y z
N MET A 1 -1.67 8.53 -12.95
CA MET A 1 -0.31 8.39 -12.39
C MET A 1 0.64 8.14 -13.54
N GLU A 2 1.63 9.01 -13.73
CA GLU A 2 2.53 8.97 -14.88
C GLU A 2 3.99 8.87 -14.43
N VAL A 3 4.80 8.18 -15.24
CA VAL A 3 6.25 8.06 -15.06
C VAL A 3 6.91 8.19 -16.43
N GLU A 4 7.76 9.19 -16.57
CA GLU A 4 8.63 9.38 -17.73
C GLU A 4 9.80 8.39 -17.66
N VAL A 5 10.07 7.71 -18.78
CA VAL A 5 11.23 6.82 -18.92
C VAL A 5 12.42 7.64 -19.39
N ARG A 6 13.49 7.66 -18.59
CA ARG A 6 14.75 8.35 -18.93
C ARG A 6 15.84 7.32 -19.25
N ASN A 7 16.69 7.64 -20.21
CA ASN A 7 17.87 6.86 -20.60
C ASN A 7 17.52 5.39 -20.96
N ASN A 8 16.37 5.16 -21.60
CA ASN A 8 15.83 3.84 -21.94
C ASN A 8 15.71 2.86 -20.74
N ASN A 9 15.66 3.36 -19.50
CA ASN A 9 15.60 2.49 -18.32
C ASN A 9 14.15 2.20 -17.90
N VAL A 10 13.54 1.25 -18.62
CA VAL A 10 12.14 0.83 -18.43
C VAL A 10 11.93 0.16 -17.08
N ASP A 11 12.84 -0.71 -16.65
CA ASP A 11 12.70 -1.44 -15.38
C ASP A 11 12.64 -0.51 -14.16
N LYS A 12 13.48 0.53 -14.16
CA LYS A 12 13.47 1.53 -13.09
C LYS A 12 12.17 2.33 -13.11
N ALA A 13 11.68 2.72 -14.29
CA ALA A 13 10.41 3.42 -14.43
C ALA A 13 9.24 2.58 -13.90
N MET A 14 9.19 1.28 -14.26
CA MET A 14 8.17 0.35 -13.76
C MET A 14 8.22 0.19 -12.23
N ARG A 15 9.41 0.10 -11.65
CA ARG A 15 9.58 0.03 -10.19
C ARG A 15 9.10 1.30 -9.49
N ILE A 16 9.39 2.47 -10.06
CA ILE A 16 8.94 3.76 -9.53
C ILE A 16 7.42 3.86 -9.62
N LEU A 17 6.84 3.52 -10.77
CA LEU A 17 5.40 3.51 -10.97
C LEU A 17 4.72 2.62 -9.93
N LYS A 18 5.19 1.37 -9.77
CA LYS A 18 4.69 0.44 -8.76
C LYS A 18 4.79 1.00 -7.34
N LYS A 19 5.89 1.70 -7.00
CA LYS A 19 6.06 2.33 -5.68
C LYS A 19 5.07 3.48 -5.48
N LYS A 20 4.85 4.33 -6.50
CA LYS A 20 3.84 5.40 -6.48
C LYS A 20 2.42 4.82 -6.31
N MET A 21 2.06 3.77 -7.08
CA MET A 21 0.76 3.08 -7.00
C MET A 21 0.50 2.47 -5.63
N LYS A 22 1.54 1.88 -5.01
CA LYS A 22 1.44 1.37 -3.64
C LYS A 22 1.26 2.48 -2.60
N LYS A 23 1.90 3.65 -2.79
CA LYS A 23 1.75 4.79 -1.88
C LYS A 23 0.33 5.36 -1.90
N GLU A 24 -0.29 5.41 -3.08
CA GLU A 24 -1.68 5.85 -3.24
C GLU A 24 -2.70 4.79 -2.78
N GLY A 25 -2.27 3.55 -2.52
CA GLY A 25 -3.16 2.48 -2.05
C GLY A 25 -4.12 1.96 -3.12
N LEU A 26 -3.86 2.24 -4.41
CA LEU A 26 -4.76 1.88 -5.51
C LEU A 26 -5.03 0.37 -5.57
N PHE A 27 -4.00 -0.45 -5.36
CA PHE A 27 -4.15 -1.91 -5.34
C PHE A 27 -5.03 -2.41 -4.19
N ASP A 28 -4.95 -1.77 -3.02
CA ASP A 28 -5.79 -2.12 -1.88
C ASP A 28 -7.25 -1.75 -2.14
N LEU A 29 -7.49 -0.59 -2.77
CA LEU A 29 -8.82 -0.16 -3.19
C LEU A 29 -9.42 -1.10 -4.24
N MET A 30 -8.63 -1.53 -5.23
CA MET A 30 -9.08 -2.50 -6.22
C MET A 30 -9.50 -3.80 -5.55
N LYS A 31 -8.68 -4.34 -4.64
CA LYS A 31 -9.01 -5.56 -3.88
C LYS A 31 -10.26 -5.40 -3.02
N ASP A 32 -10.41 -4.27 -2.34
CA ASP A 32 -11.54 -4.01 -1.46
C ASP A 32 -12.86 -3.81 -2.25
N LYS A 33 -12.78 -3.46 -3.55
CA LYS A 33 -13.93 -3.25 -4.45
C LYS A 33 -14.27 -4.44 -5.36
N GLN A 34 -13.45 -5.49 -5.41
CA GLN A 34 -13.70 -6.65 -6.28
C GLN A 34 -15.03 -7.35 -5.98
N TYR A 35 -15.48 -7.33 -4.72
CA TYR A 35 -16.70 -8.00 -4.27
C TYR A 35 -17.35 -7.21 -3.13
N TYR A 36 -18.66 -7.37 -2.97
CA TYR A 36 -19.37 -6.79 -1.83
C TYR A 36 -18.83 -7.36 -0.52
N GLN A 37 -18.57 -6.47 0.45
CA GLN A 37 -18.22 -6.85 1.80
C GLN A 37 -19.18 -6.18 2.78
N LYS A 38 -19.72 -6.97 3.70
CA LYS A 38 -20.60 -6.50 4.76
C LYS A 38 -19.92 -5.38 5.57
N PRO A 39 -20.63 -4.31 5.98
CA PRO A 39 -20.03 -3.20 6.73
C PRO A 39 -19.37 -3.61 8.06
N SER A 40 -19.85 -4.67 8.71
CA SER A 40 -19.20 -5.23 9.91
C SER A 40 -17.82 -5.80 9.61
N PHE A 41 -17.68 -6.51 8.49
CA PHE A 41 -16.41 -7.08 8.05
C PHE A 41 -15.39 -5.98 7.70
N LYS A 42 -15.83 -4.95 6.96
CA LYS A 42 -15.00 -3.77 6.64
C LYS A 42 -14.47 -3.09 7.91
N ARG A 43 -15.31 -2.91 8.93
CA ARG A 43 -14.91 -2.33 10.23
C ARG A 43 -13.87 -3.20 10.95
N ARG A 44 -14.04 -4.52 10.96
CA ARG A 44 -13.11 -5.48 11.57
C ARG A 44 -11.74 -5.45 10.89
N GLU A 45 -11.72 -5.51 9.56
CA GLU A 45 -10.47 -5.47 8.78
C GLU A 45 -9.74 -4.13 8.93
N LYS A 46 -10.48 -3.00 8.96
CA LYS A 46 -9.88 -1.68 9.23
C LYS A 46 -9.18 -1.63 10.60
N LYS A 47 -9.82 -2.17 11.65
CA LYS A 47 -9.21 -2.26 12.99
C LYS A 47 -7.95 -3.13 12.97
N LYS A 48 -8.00 -4.29 12.30
CA LYS A 48 -6.86 -5.20 12.15
C LYS A 48 -5.69 -4.52 11.42
N ARG A 49 -5.93 -3.89 10.27
CA ARG A 49 -4.90 -3.16 9.51
C ARG A 49 -4.25 -2.06 10.35
N ARG A 50 -5.04 -1.31 11.15
CA ARG A 50 -4.50 -0.28 12.06
C ARG A 50 -3.52 -0.86 13.07
N LEU A 51 -3.87 -1.96 13.73
CA LEU A 51 -2.99 -2.61 14.72
C LEU A 51 -1.68 -3.10 14.09
N VAL A 52 -1.75 -3.69 12.89
CA VAL A 52 -0.55 -4.14 12.15
C VAL A 52 0.36 -2.95 11.81
N ASN A 53 -0.20 -1.84 11.35
CA ASN A 53 0.59 -0.64 11.01
C ASN A 53 1.27 -0.01 12.24
N ILE A 54 0.57 0.03 13.38
CA ILE A 54 1.14 0.50 14.65
C ILE A 54 2.32 -0.37 15.06
N LYS A 55 2.15 -1.69 15.13
CA LYS A 55 3.22 -2.64 15.47
C LYS A 55 4.42 -2.53 14.54
N LYS A 56 4.18 -2.31 13.25
CA LYS A 56 5.25 -2.12 12.26
C LYS A 56 6.02 -0.82 12.50
N ALA A 57 5.33 0.26 12.84
CA ALA A 57 5.95 1.54 13.18
C ALA A 57 6.75 1.46 14.49
N GLU A 58 6.21 0.79 15.51
CA GLU A 58 6.91 0.52 16.77
C GLU A 58 8.19 -0.28 16.54
N LYS A 59 8.13 -1.38 15.78
CA LYS A 59 9.31 -2.18 15.42
C LYS A 59 10.38 -1.36 14.67
N LEU A 60 9.95 -0.46 13.79
CA LEU A 60 10.91 0.41 13.08
C LEU A 60 11.57 1.39 14.05
N ARG A 61 10.82 1.94 15.01
CA ARG A 61 11.36 2.84 16.05
C ARG A 61 12.32 2.12 16.99
N SER A 62 11.98 0.91 17.44
CA SER A 62 12.84 0.12 18.33
C SER A 62 14.15 -0.30 17.68
N ASN A 63 14.17 -0.47 16.36
CA ASN A 63 15.38 -0.84 15.62
C ASN A 63 16.31 0.36 15.34
N PHE A 64 15.82 1.60 15.56
CA PHE A 64 16.58 2.83 15.34
C PHE A 64 17.18 3.40 16.64
N ILE A 65 16.79 2.85 17.78
CA ILE A 65 17.36 3.08 19.12
C ILE A 65 18.32 1.91 19.38
#